data_AF-D1BD85-F1
#
_entry.id   AF-D1BD85-F1
#
_cell.length_a   1.000
_cell.length_b   1.000
_cell.length_c   1.000
_cell.angle_alpha   90.00
_cell.angle_beta   90.00
_cell.angle_gamma   90.00
#
_symmetry.space_group_name_H-M   'P 1'
#
loop_
_entity.id
_entity.type
_entity.pdbx_description
1 polymer ?
#
loop_
_entity_poly.entity_id
_entity_poly.type
_entity_poly.pdbx_seq_one_letter_code
_entity_poly.pdbx_strand_id
1 'polypeptide(L)'
;MEKHAPTRTTTDPLAALRLMLDEPPEDATPLVPLDAAACDAIADETLVCSCNNVSAGEIRDVVCSGRCSSLDDVQVLTRAGGGCGSCLSAVAGLVEVSLSRR
;
A
#
# COMPACT_ATOMS: atom_id res chain seq x y z
N MET A 1 33.67 -8.91 -43.57
CA MET A 1 32.21 -8.86 -43.33
C MET A 1 31.86 -10.18 -42.65
N GLU A 2 31.34 -10.34 -41.44
CA GLU A 2 30.49 -9.56 -40.52
C GLU A 2 30.93 -9.86 -39.06
N LYS A 3 31.26 -8.86 -38.23
CA LYS A 3 30.46 -8.33 -37.10
C LYS A 3 29.56 -9.33 -36.32
N HIS A 4 30.05 -9.91 -35.22
CA HIS A 4 29.18 -10.12 -34.04
C HIS A 4 29.96 -10.14 -32.71
N ALA A 5 29.36 -9.44 -31.75
CA ALA A 5 29.88 -9.00 -30.46
C ALA A 5 29.79 -10.10 -29.37
N PRO A 6 30.46 -9.94 -28.20
CA PRO A 6 30.55 -10.97 -27.16
C PRO A 6 29.24 -11.19 -26.38
N THR A 7 28.77 -12.43 -26.27
CA THR A 7 27.69 -12.83 -25.34
C THR A 7 28.25 -12.95 -23.92
N ARG A 8 28.29 -11.84 -23.19
CA ARG A 8 28.43 -11.85 -21.72
C ARG A 8 27.20 -12.51 -21.11
N THR A 9 27.36 -13.74 -20.62
CA THR A 9 26.46 -14.29 -19.58
C THR A 9 26.70 -13.47 -18.32
N THR A 10 25.90 -12.42 -18.11
CA THR A 10 25.84 -11.76 -16.81
C THR A 10 25.08 -12.70 -15.88
N THR A 11 25.80 -13.49 -15.08
CA THR A 11 25.25 -14.11 -13.88
C THR A 11 24.69 -12.97 -13.04
N ASP A 12 23.35 -12.88 -12.93
CA ASP A 12 22.70 -11.87 -12.10
C ASP A 12 23.28 -11.99 -10.67
N PRO A 13 24.08 -11.01 -10.19
CA PRO A 13 24.77 -11.12 -8.91
C PRO A 13 23.79 -11.19 -7.73
N LEU A 14 22.52 -10.87 -7.96
CA LEU A 14 21.44 -10.95 -6.98
C LEU A 14 20.65 -12.26 -7.05
N ALA A 15 20.90 -13.16 -8.00
CA ALA A 15 20.15 -14.42 -8.11
C ALA A 15 20.30 -15.31 -6.87
N ALA A 16 21.51 -15.39 -6.30
CA ALA A 16 21.74 -16.12 -5.05
C ALA A 16 21.05 -15.46 -3.85
N LEU A 17 20.97 -14.12 -3.83
CA LEU A 17 20.27 -13.38 -2.78
C LEU A 17 18.74 -13.58 -2.90
N ARG A 18 18.18 -13.55 -4.11
CA ARG A 18 16.76 -13.81 -4.37
C ARG A 18 16.33 -15.17 -3.83
N LEU A 19 17.09 -16.23 -4.10
CA LEU A 19 16.84 -17.56 -3.55
C LEU A 19 16.81 -17.61 -2.01
N MET A 20 17.50 -16.70 -1.31
CA MET A 20 17.47 -16.62 0.15
C MET A 20 16.36 -15.70 0.69
N LEU A 21 15.76 -14.88 -0.17
CA LEU A 21 14.71 -13.90 0.14
C LEU A 21 13.32 -14.32 -0.38
N ASP A 22 13.23 -15.38 -1.17
CA ASP A 22 11.98 -15.90 -1.75
C ASP A 22 11.08 -16.62 -0.73
N GLU A 23 11.57 -16.90 0.49
CA GLU A 23 10.74 -17.47 1.55
C GLU A 23 9.98 -16.34 2.25
N PRO A 24 8.62 -16.33 2.19
CA PRO A 24 7.85 -15.34 2.92
C PRO A 24 8.13 -15.50 4.42
N PRO A 25 8.13 -14.42 5.20
CA PRO A 25 8.31 -14.53 6.65
C PRO A 25 7.28 -15.52 7.19
N GLU A 26 7.73 -16.53 7.93
CA GLU A 26 6.82 -17.57 8.46
C GLU A 26 5.70 -16.97 9.34
N ASP A 27 5.94 -15.78 9.91
CA ASP A 27 5.01 -15.01 10.74
C ASP A 27 4.34 -13.83 10.02
N ALA A 28 4.42 -13.77 8.68
CA ALA A 28 3.77 -12.71 7.91
C ALA A 28 2.25 -12.81 8.09
N THR A 29 1.67 -11.86 8.83
CA THR A 29 0.22 -11.72 8.91
C THR A 29 -0.26 -11.02 7.62
N PRO A 30 -1.14 -11.64 6.82
CA PRO A 30 -1.66 -11.01 5.62
C PRO A 30 -2.40 -9.72 5.97
N LEU A 31 -2.16 -8.68 5.18
CA LEU A 31 -2.99 -7.48 5.24
C LEU A 31 -4.37 -7.82 4.71
N VAL A 32 -5.37 -7.73 5.58
CA VAL A 32 -6.78 -7.88 5.22
C VAL A 32 -7.43 -6.50 5.39
N PRO A 33 -7.94 -5.88 4.31
CA PRO A 33 -8.70 -4.64 4.39
C PRO A 33 -9.95 -4.80 5.26
N LEU A 34 -10.35 -3.75 5.96
CA LEU A 34 -11.66 -3.73 6.61
C LEU A 34 -12.77 -3.83 5.57
N ASP A 35 -13.84 -4.53 5.92
CA ASP A 35 -15.02 -4.61 5.08
C ASP A 35 -15.80 -3.28 5.05
N ALA A 36 -16.73 -3.17 4.11
CA ALA A 36 -17.52 -1.97 3.91
C ALA A 36 -18.32 -1.56 5.16
N ALA A 37 -18.89 -2.51 5.91
CA ALA A 37 -19.70 -2.20 7.09
C ALA A 37 -18.83 -1.63 8.23
N ALA A 38 -17.64 -2.21 8.44
CA ALA A 38 -16.66 -1.70 9.38
C ALA A 38 -16.17 -0.31 8.97
N CYS A 39 -15.89 -0.08 7.68
CA CYS A 39 -15.52 1.24 7.17
C CYS A 39 -16.63 2.29 7.34
N ASP A 40 -17.89 1.92 7.11
CA ASP A 40 -19.05 2.81 7.26
C ASP A 40 -19.30 3.20 8.72
N ALA A 41 -18.88 2.38 9.69
CA ALA A 41 -18.97 2.68 11.10
C ALA A 41 -17.90 3.69 11.60
N ILE A 42 -16.88 4.00 10.80
CA ILE A 42 -15.81 4.94 11.17
C ILE A 42 -16.24 6.37 10.81
N ALA A 43 -16.55 7.18 11.82
CA ALA A 43 -16.84 8.60 11.67
C ALA A 43 -15.63 9.38 11.12
N ASP A 44 -15.89 10.44 10.35
CA ASP A 44 -14.86 11.21 9.63
C ASP A 44 -13.81 11.84 10.55
N GLU A 45 -14.18 12.20 11.78
CA GLU A 45 -13.28 12.80 12.77
C GLU A 45 -12.38 11.77 13.46
N THR A 46 -12.66 10.48 13.26
CA THR A 46 -11.89 9.38 13.88
C THR A 46 -10.47 9.35 13.33
N LEU A 47 -9.48 9.45 14.21
CA LEU A 47 -8.08 9.26 13.84
C LEU A 47 -7.82 7.79 13.48
N VAL A 48 -7.55 7.54 12.20
CA VAL A 48 -7.23 6.21 11.67
C VAL A 48 -5.73 5.95 11.77
N CYS A 49 -4.90 6.95 11.43
CA CYS A 49 -3.45 6.84 11.56
C CYS A 49 -2.94 7.77 12.67
N SER A 50 -2.69 7.23 13.86
CA SER A 50 -2.17 8.03 14.98
C SER A 50 -0.75 8.55 14.72
N CYS A 51 0.10 7.81 14.02
CA CYS A 51 1.48 8.22 13.74
C CYS A 51 1.58 9.49 12.88
N ASN A 52 0.67 9.64 11.90
CA ASN A 52 0.67 10.76 10.98
C ASN A 52 -0.50 11.72 11.22
N ASN A 53 -1.30 11.48 12.26
CA ASN A 53 -2.46 12.28 12.66
C ASN A 53 -3.49 12.46 11.54
N VAL A 54 -3.82 11.37 10.84
CA VAL A 54 -4.75 11.36 9.70
C VAL A 54 -6.10 10.76 10.13
N SER A 55 -7.20 11.46 9.85
CA SER A 55 -8.56 11.00 10.12
C SER A 55 -9.17 10.21 8.96
N ALA A 56 -10.28 9.51 9.22
CA ALA A 56 -11.03 8.81 8.17
C ALA A 56 -11.59 9.77 7.12
N GLY A 57 -12.08 10.94 7.54
CA GLY A 57 -12.57 11.98 6.64
C GLY A 57 -11.48 12.50 5.71
N GLU A 58 -10.26 12.71 6.24
CA GLU A 58 -9.12 13.15 5.43
C GLU A 58 -8.75 12.12 4.34
N ILE A 59 -8.84 10.82 4.65
CA ILE A 59 -8.65 9.75 3.67
C ILE A 59 -9.75 9.79 2.59
N ARG A 60 -11.03 9.90 3.00
CA ARG A 60 -12.17 9.96 2.07
C ARG A 60 -12.09 11.19 1.17
N ASP A 61 -11.76 12.35 1.73
CA ASP A 61 -11.60 13.61 0.99
C ASP A 61 -10.49 13.52 -0.05
N VAL A 62 -9.34 12.95 0.32
CA VAL A 62 -8.22 12.76 -0.60
C VAL A 62 -8.60 11.81 -1.74
N VAL A 63 -9.35 10.73 -1.47
CA VAL A 63 -9.89 9.84 -2.50
C VAL A 63 -10.87 10.57 -3.42
N CYS A 64 -11.82 11.31 -2.85
CA CYS A 64 -12.85 12.05 -3.59
C CYS A 64 -12.32 13.28 -4.33
N SER A 65 -11.14 13.80 -3.97
CA SER A 65 -10.50 14.95 -4.63
C SER A 65 -10.14 14.71 -6.10
N GLY A 66 -10.19 13.46 -6.54
CA GLY A 66 -9.85 13.04 -7.89
C GLY A 66 -8.36 12.92 -8.18
N ARG A 67 -7.52 13.16 -7.17
CA ARG A 67 -6.05 13.06 -7.23
C ARG A 67 -5.53 11.67 -6.84
N CYS A 68 -6.42 10.78 -6.41
CA CYS A 68 -6.09 9.41 -6.00
C CYS A 68 -6.88 8.38 -6.80
N SER A 69 -6.19 7.29 -7.12
CA SER A 69 -6.75 6.11 -7.78
C SER A 69 -6.33 4.81 -7.08
N SER A 70 -5.49 4.90 -6.05
CA SER A 70 -4.89 3.75 -5.37
C SER A 70 -4.56 4.06 -3.91
N LEU A 71 -4.29 3.00 -3.14
CA LEU A 71 -3.76 3.10 -1.78
C LEU A 71 -2.42 3.84 -1.75
N ASP A 72 -1.54 3.61 -2.73
CA ASP A 72 -0.24 4.28 -2.84
C ASP A 72 -0.39 5.80 -2.95
N ASP A 73 -1.33 6.27 -3.79
CA ASP A 73 -1.61 7.71 -3.92
C ASP A 73 -2.02 8.34 -2.57
N VAL A 74 -2.83 7.62 -1.79
CA VAL A 74 -3.27 8.05 -0.46
C VAL A 74 -2.08 8.07 0.51
N GLN A 75 -1.21 7.07 0.46
CA GLN A 75 0.02 7.03 1.27
C GLN A 75 0.94 8.20 0.92
N VAL A 76 1.12 8.53 -0.36
CA VAL A 76 1.94 9.67 -0.80
C VAL A 76 1.37 11.00 -0.31
N LEU A 77 0.05 11.17 -0.36
CA LEU A 77 -0.59 12.45 -0.05
C LEU A 77 -0.84 12.67 1.45
N THR A 78 -1.06 11.60 2.22
CA THR A 78 -1.42 11.69 3.66
C THR A 78 -0.39 11.08 4.61
N ARG A 79 0.50 10.22 4.10
CA ARG A 79 1.41 9.35 4.87
C ARG A 79 0.74 8.29 5.72
N ALA A 80 -0.60 8.17 5.70
CA ALA A 80 -1.31 7.13 6.43
C ALA A 80 -0.83 5.74 6.00
N GLY A 81 -0.46 4.88 6.96
CA GLY A 81 0.07 3.54 6.67
C GLY A 81 1.58 3.45 6.39
N GLY A 82 2.28 4.57 6.18
CA GLY A 82 3.74 4.58 5.93
C GLY A 82 4.62 4.55 7.18
N GLY A 83 4.03 4.46 8.38
CA GLY A 83 4.73 4.45 9.67
C GLY A 83 4.80 3.05 10.29
N CYS A 84 4.12 2.86 11.42
CA CYS A 84 4.11 1.58 12.15
C CYS A 84 3.23 0.48 11.52
N GLY A 85 2.42 0.82 10.51
CA GLY A 85 1.58 -0.13 9.78
C GLY A 85 0.29 -0.60 10.49
N SER A 86 0.06 -0.29 11.77
CA SER A 86 -1.10 -0.79 12.52
C SER A 86 -2.46 -0.37 11.96
N CYS A 87 -2.50 0.76 11.24
CA CYS A 87 -3.70 1.29 10.60
C CYS A 87 -3.93 0.77 9.17
N LEU A 88 -3.01 -0.01 8.60
CA LEU A 88 -3.02 -0.34 7.18
C LEU A 88 -4.29 -1.06 6.73
N SER A 89 -4.83 -1.99 7.54
CA SER A 89 -6.12 -2.64 7.25
C SER A 89 -7.28 -1.65 7.15
N ALA A 90 -7.32 -0.65 8.04
CA ALA A 90 -8.35 0.37 8.04
C ALA A 90 -8.19 1.35 6.88
N VAL A 91 -6.95 1.79 6.60
CA VAL A 91 -6.66 2.68 5.46
C VAL A 91 -7.00 1.98 4.15
N ALA A 92 -6.56 0.73 3.95
CA ALA A 92 -6.86 -0.03 2.73
C ALA A 92 -8.37 -0.19 2.51
N GLY A 93 -9.13 -0.56 3.54
CA GLY A 93 -10.58 -0.70 3.46
C GLY A 93 -11.28 0.62 3.14
N LEU A 94 -10.90 1.71 3.81
CA LEU A 94 -11.46 3.04 3.55
C LEU A 94 -11.19 3.49 2.11
N VAL A 95 -9.99 3.23 1.58
CA VAL A 95 -9.64 3.56 0.19
C VAL A 95 -10.44 2.73 -0.80
N GLU A 96 -10.52 1.40 -0.63
CA GLU A 96 -11.31 0.54 -1.51
C GLU A 96 -12.78 0.94 -1.53
N VAL A 97 -13.38 1.11 -0.35
CA VAL A 97 -14.79 1.50 -0.21
C VAL A 97 -15.03 2.87 -0.85
N SER A 98 -14.15 3.84 -0.60
CA SER A 98 -14.30 5.19 -1.17
C SER A 98 -14.12 5.20 -2.68
N LEU A 99 -13.16 4.47 -3.23
CA LEU A 99 -12.95 4.34 -4.68
C LEU A 99 -14.12 3.63 -5.37
N SER A 100 -14.73 2.63 -4.72
CA SER A 100 -15.90 1.93 -5.25
C SER A 100 -17.18 2.79 -5.30
N ARG A 101 -17.20 3.93 -4.58
CA ARG A 101 -18.36 4.81 -4.40
C ARG A 101 -18.16 6.23 -4.94
N ARG A 102 -17.02 6.49 -5.57
CA ARG A 102 -16.61 7.79 -6.09
C ARG A 102 -17.26 8.12 -7.43
#